data_AF-A0A523PVH3-F1
#
_entry.id   AF-A0A523PVH3-F1
#
_cell.length_a   1.000
_cell.length_b   1.000
_cell.length_c   1.000
_cell.angle_alpha   90.00
_cell.angle_beta   90.00
_cell.angle_gamma   90.00
#
_symmetry.space_group_name_H-M   'P 1'
#
loop_
_entity.id
_entity.type
_entity.pdbx_description
1 polymer ?
#
loop_
_entity_poly.entity_id
_entity_poly.type
_entity_poly.pdbx_seq_one_letter_code
_entity_poly.pdbx_strand_id
1 'polypeptide(L)'
;MSRARPAARRVLARLMPEALARMARRVLVRNARRVLARRAPRLFVAFLAPTTAELGSCGEELAARALRRQGWRLLGRRVQTPFGEVDIVAARGGSLVCVEVKAGRLPSLPIRRGADRGAADTSGNLRFRPRDRLDHHRIARQRRAGHYLARHLSRGRLAGGRVDLVEVAFLARGRRVELAHHPDVTAPPTGPGTPLAPHRGP
;
A
#
# COMPACT_ATOMS: atom_id res chain seq x y z
N MET A 1 -40.26 -29.15 -14.57
CA MET A 1 -38.82 -29.46 -14.43
C MET A 1 -38.28 -29.92 -15.79
N SER A 2 -37.62 -29.03 -16.53
CA SER A 2 -37.17 -29.28 -17.92
C SER A 2 -35.95 -30.21 -17.96
N ARG A 3 -36.10 -31.42 -18.51
CA ARG A 3 -35.00 -32.35 -18.77
C ARG A 3 -34.11 -31.78 -19.87
N ALA A 4 -32.93 -31.28 -19.51
CA ALA A 4 -31.91 -30.89 -20.50
C ALA A 4 -31.63 -32.07 -21.45
N ARG A 5 -31.74 -31.83 -22.77
CA ARG A 5 -31.60 -32.86 -23.82
C ARG A 5 -30.24 -33.57 -23.70
N PRO A 6 -30.17 -34.91 -23.89
CA PRO A 6 -28.96 -35.72 -23.66
C PRO A 6 -27.71 -35.28 -24.44
N ALA A 7 -27.88 -34.58 -25.57
CA ALA A 7 -26.79 -33.97 -26.32
C ALA A 7 -26.08 -32.83 -25.55
N ALA A 8 -26.82 -31.96 -24.84
CA ALA A 8 -26.25 -30.85 -24.08
C ALA A 8 -25.40 -31.36 -22.90
N ARG A 9 -25.81 -32.48 -22.29
CA ARG A 9 -25.11 -33.10 -21.15
C ARG A 9 -23.76 -33.70 -21.54
N ARG A 10 -23.64 -34.25 -22.77
CA ARG A 10 -22.36 -34.75 -23.33
C ARG A 10 -21.41 -33.62 -23.73
N VAL A 11 -21.93 -32.52 -24.28
CA VAL A 11 -21.15 -31.32 -24.60
C VAL A 11 -20.64 -30.65 -23.31
N LEU A 12 -21.50 -30.48 -22.31
CA LEU A 12 -21.10 -30.00 -20.98
C LEU A 12 -20.04 -30.90 -20.33
N ALA A 13 -20.17 -32.23 -20.39
CA ALA A 13 -19.18 -33.16 -19.83
C ALA A 13 -17.80 -33.07 -20.52
N ARG A 14 -17.73 -32.77 -21.82
CA ARG A 14 -16.46 -32.51 -22.54
C ARG A 14 -15.89 -31.11 -22.31
N LEU A 15 -16.75 -30.11 -22.10
CA LEU A 15 -16.35 -28.72 -21.85
C LEU A 15 -15.95 -28.45 -20.39
N MET A 16 -16.44 -29.24 -19.42
CA MET A 16 -16.11 -29.09 -18.00
C MET A 16 -14.61 -29.29 -17.69
N PRO A 17 -13.90 -30.29 -18.24
CA PRO A 17 -12.45 -30.42 -18.08
C PRO A 17 -11.68 -29.20 -18.57
N GLU A 18 -12.03 -28.64 -19.74
CA GLU A 18 -11.38 -27.43 -20.25
C GLU A 18 -11.75 -26.19 -19.44
N ALA A 19 -13.02 -26.04 -19.05
CA ALA A 19 -13.47 -24.93 -18.21
C ALA A 19 -12.78 -24.97 -16.83
N LEU A 20 -12.68 -26.15 -16.23
CA LEU A 20 -11.96 -26.40 -14.98
C LEU A 20 -10.46 -26.13 -15.15
N ALA A 21 -9.84 -26.59 -16.25
CA ALA A 21 -8.43 -26.34 -16.54
C ALA A 21 -8.14 -24.85 -16.76
N ARG A 22 -9.00 -24.12 -17.48
CA ARG A 22 -8.91 -22.65 -17.64
C ARG A 22 -9.05 -21.95 -16.29
N MET A 23 -9.98 -22.38 -15.44
CA MET A 23 -10.16 -21.84 -14.09
C MET A 23 -8.94 -22.11 -13.21
N ALA A 24 -8.43 -23.35 -13.19
CA ALA A 24 -7.23 -23.73 -12.46
C ALA A 24 -6.00 -22.91 -12.92
N ARG A 25 -5.81 -22.76 -14.24
CA ARG A 25 -4.74 -21.92 -14.81
C ARG A 25 -4.87 -20.46 -14.36
N ARG A 26 -6.08 -19.89 -14.37
CA ARG A 26 -6.31 -18.52 -13.87
C ARG A 26 -5.95 -18.37 -12.40
N VAL A 27 -6.35 -19.33 -11.56
CA VAL A 27 -6.01 -19.33 -10.13
C VAL A 27 -4.50 -19.45 -9.90
N LEU A 28 -3.84 -20.37 -10.61
CA LEU A 28 -2.38 -20.55 -10.58
C LEU A 28 -1.64 -19.28 -10.98
N VAL A 29 -1.99 -18.68 -12.12
CA VAL A 29 -1.38 -17.43 -12.58
C VAL A 29 -1.61 -16.31 -11.57
N ARG A 30 -2.81 -16.17 -11.02
CA ARG A 30 -3.11 -15.16 -10.00
C ARG A 30 -2.25 -15.36 -8.75
N ASN A 31 -2.10 -16.61 -8.30
CA ASN A 31 -1.29 -16.95 -7.13
C ASN A 31 0.20 -16.69 -7.40
N ALA A 32 0.71 -17.09 -8.56
CA ALA A 32 2.10 -16.83 -8.97
C ALA A 32 2.39 -15.33 -9.00
N ARG A 33 1.51 -14.53 -9.62
CA ARG A 33 1.64 -13.06 -9.64
C ARG A 33 1.66 -12.47 -8.23
N ARG A 34 0.76 -12.93 -7.34
CA ARG A 34 0.75 -12.51 -5.92
C ARG A 34 2.04 -12.85 -5.19
N VAL A 35 2.60 -14.04 -5.42
CA VAL A 35 3.88 -14.45 -4.82
C VAL A 35 5.02 -13.57 -5.34
N LEU A 36 5.11 -13.36 -6.65
CA LEU A 36 6.13 -12.53 -7.27
C LEU A 36 6.07 -11.07 -6.80
N ALA A 37 4.87 -10.49 -6.72
CA ALA A 37 4.68 -9.14 -6.18
C ALA A 37 5.19 -8.98 -4.74
N ARG A 38 5.15 -10.06 -3.93
CA ARG A 38 5.67 -10.06 -2.54
C ARG A 38 7.15 -10.40 -2.43
N ARG A 39 7.64 -11.31 -3.27
CA ARG A 39 9.03 -11.80 -3.17
C ARG A 39 9.99 -10.89 -3.93
N ALA A 40 9.60 -10.41 -5.10
CA ALA A 40 10.42 -9.59 -5.97
C ALA A 40 9.62 -8.39 -6.54
N PRO A 41 9.12 -7.47 -5.69
CA PRO A 41 8.27 -6.35 -6.11
C PRO A 41 8.90 -5.46 -7.20
N ARG A 42 10.23 -5.27 -7.17
CA ARG A 42 10.94 -4.47 -8.19
C ARG A 42 10.88 -5.14 -9.56
N LEU A 43 11.25 -6.41 -9.63
CA LEU A 43 11.19 -7.20 -10.86
C LEU A 43 9.74 -7.32 -11.36
N PHE A 44 8.79 -7.55 -10.44
CA PHE A 44 7.38 -7.62 -10.78
C PHE A 44 6.90 -6.36 -11.51
N VAL A 45 7.17 -5.18 -10.95
CA VAL A 45 6.78 -3.91 -11.59
C VAL A 45 7.55 -3.67 -12.90
N ALA A 46 8.81 -4.12 -12.98
CA ALA A 46 9.64 -3.95 -14.17
C ALA A 46 9.22 -4.78 -15.37
N PHE A 47 8.63 -5.95 -15.16
CA PHE A 47 8.40 -6.91 -16.24
C PHE A 47 6.94 -7.31 -16.45
N LEU A 48 6.04 -7.18 -15.46
CA LEU A 48 4.73 -7.86 -15.49
C LEU A 48 3.50 -6.96 -15.61
N ALA A 49 3.68 -5.68 -15.98
CA ALA A 49 2.63 -4.68 -16.14
C ALA A 49 1.58 -4.76 -15.01
N PRO A 50 1.93 -4.29 -13.80
CA PRO A 50 1.09 -4.46 -12.61
C PRO A 50 -0.24 -3.71 -12.73
N THR A 51 -1.31 -4.34 -12.26
CA THR A 51 -2.57 -3.64 -11.94
C THR A 51 -2.36 -2.68 -10.76
N THR A 52 -3.30 -1.75 -10.53
CA THR A 52 -3.25 -0.83 -9.37
C THR A 52 -3.16 -1.58 -8.04
N ALA A 53 -3.90 -2.68 -7.88
CA ALA A 53 -3.88 -3.48 -6.66
C ALA A 53 -2.53 -4.20 -6.45
N GLU A 54 -1.94 -4.72 -7.53
CA GLU A 54 -0.63 -5.37 -7.46
C GLU A 54 0.49 -4.36 -7.20
N LEU A 55 0.40 -3.16 -7.79
CA LEU A 55 1.33 -2.05 -7.53
C LEU A 55 1.26 -1.63 -6.06
N GLY A 56 0.05 -1.48 -5.51
CA GLY A 56 -0.18 -1.25 -4.08
C GLY A 56 0.45 -2.33 -3.21
N SER A 57 0.25 -3.61 -3.56
CA SER A 57 0.86 -4.73 -2.84
C SER A 57 2.39 -4.73 -2.90
N CYS A 58 2.99 -4.34 -4.04
CA CYS A 58 4.43 -4.19 -4.18
C CYS A 58 4.95 -3.03 -3.32
N GLY A 59 4.23 -1.91 -3.28
CA GLY A 59 4.59 -0.76 -2.45
C GLY A 59 4.53 -1.07 -0.96
N GLU A 60 3.46 -1.72 -0.50
CA GLU A 60 3.30 -2.17 0.90
C GLU A 60 4.45 -3.11 1.32
N GLU A 61 4.86 -4.03 0.45
CA GLU A 61 6.01 -4.90 0.67
C GLU A 61 7.32 -4.11 0.80
N LEU A 62 7.58 -3.17 -0.11
CA LEU A 62 8.80 -2.35 -0.09
C LEU A 62 8.85 -1.42 1.13
N ALA A 63 7.73 -0.83 1.51
CA ALA A 63 7.57 -0.03 2.73
C ALA A 63 7.87 -0.88 3.97
N ALA A 64 7.27 -2.06 4.08
CA ALA A 64 7.52 -2.99 5.18
C ALA A 64 9.01 -3.36 5.30
N ARG A 65 9.67 -3.68 4.18
CA ARG A 65 11.11 -3.98 4.16
C ARG A 65 11.96 -2.79 4.58
N ALA A 66 11.63 -1.58 4.13
CA ALA A 66 12.36 -0.37 4.47
C ALA A 66 12.22 -0.01 5.96
N LEU A 67 11.01 -0.09 6.51
CA LEU A 67 10.76 0.12 7.95
C LEU A 67 11.57 -0.88 8.79
N ARG A 68 11.57 -2.17 8.43
CA ARG A 68 12.40 -3.19 9.12
C ARG A 68 13.88 -2.84 9.11
N ARG A 69 14.42 -2.44 7.95
CA ARG A 69 15.84 -2.03 7.84
C ARG A 69 16.18 -0.82 8.70
N GLN A 70 15.20 0.03 9.01
CA GLN A 70 15.35 1.17 9.90
C GLN A 70 15.08 0.85 11.37
N GLY A 71 15.03 -0.44 11.74
CA GLY A 71 14.86 -0.88 13.13
C GLY A 71 13.42 -0.82 13.64
N TRP A 72 12.43 -0.65 12.76
CA TRP A 72 11.03 -0.75 13.17
C TRP A 72 10.61 -2.21 13.33
N ARG A 73 9.88 -2.50 14.41
CA ARG A 73 9.26 -3.81 14.63
C ARG A 73 7.89 -3.84 13.97
N LEU A 74 7.71 -4.61 12.91
CA LEU A 74 6.40 -4.78 12.29
C LEU A 74 5.53 -5.70 13.18
N LEU A 75 4.35 -5.20 13.55
CA LEU A 75 3.36 -5.93 14.33
C LEU A 75 2.31 -6.60 13.45
N GLY A 76 2.05 -6.06 12.26
CA GLY A 76 1.08 -6.61 11.32
C GLY A 76 1.03 -5.86 10.01
N ARG A 77 0.35 -6.46 9.03
CA ARG A 77 0.06 -5.87 7.71
C ARG A 77 -1.39 -6.15 7.36
N ARG A 78 -2.06 -5.21 6.69
CA ARG A 78 -3.50 -5.28 6.35
C ARG A 78 -4.34 -5.64 7.56
N VAL A 79 -4.07 -4.94 8.65
CA VAL A 79 -4.68 -5.23 9.95
C VAL A 79 -6.09 -4.67 9.94
N GLN A 80 -7.06 -5.57 10.06
CA GLN A 80 -8.46 -5.19 10.17
C GLN A 80 -8.74 -4.67 11.58
N THR A 81 -9.44 -3.55 11.67
CA THR A 81 -9.91 -2.96 12.92
C THR A 81 -11.36 -2.52 12.78
N PRO A 82 -12.09 -2.27 13.88
CA PRO A 82 -13.42 -1.69 13.82
C PRO A 82 -13.49 -0.33 13.10
N PHE A 83 -12.37 0.36 12.94
CA PHE A 83 -12.28 1.68 12.29
C PHE A 83 -11.77 1.60 10.84
N GLY A 84 -11.61 0.37 10.32
CA GLY A 84 -11.13 0.06 8.98
C GLY A 84 -9.77 -0.64 8.96
N GLU A 85 -9.27 -0.90 7.76
CA GLU A 85 -7.98 -1.54 7.52
C GLU A 85 -6.81 -0.56 7.71
N VAL A 86 -5.73 -1.04 8.32
CA VAL A 86 -4.44 -0.37 8.43
C VAL A 86 -3.41 -1.16 7.60
N ASP A 87 -2.76 -0.50 6.64
CA ASP A 87 -1.84 -1.16 5.71
C ASP A 87 -0.67 -1.83 6.45
N ILE A 88 -0.02 -1.11 7.36
CA ILE A 88 1.07 -1.63 8.19
C ILE A 88 0.91 -1.10 9.63
N VAL A 89 1.08 -2.01 10.60
CA VAL A 89 1.19 -1.65 12.02
C VAL A 89 2.62 -1.93 12.45
N ALA A 90 3.31 -0.93 12.97
CA ALA A 90 4.71 -1.02 13.40
C ALA A 90 4.89 -0.46 14.81
N ALA A 91 6.03 -0.76 15.44
CA ALA A 91 6.40 -0.23 16.73
C ALA A 91 7.86 0.23 16.77
N ARG A 92 8.09 1.37 17.44
CA ARG A 92 9.42 1.92 17.72
C ARG A 92 9.34 2.89 18.90
N GLY A 93 10.33 2.85 19.79
CA GLY A 93 10.45 3.80 20.90
C GLY A 93 9.22 3.89 21.80
N GLY A 94 8.58 2.76 22.12
CA GLY A 94 7.37 2.73 22.94
C GLY A 94 6.08 3.16 22.24
N SER A 95 6.11 3.52 20.96
CA SER A 95 4.91 3.85 20.19
C SER A 95 4.48 2.72 19.27
N LEU A 96 3.16 2.52 19.14
CA LEU A 96 2.50 1.76 18.08
C LEU A 96 2.03 2.76 17.00
N VAL A 97 2.46 2.52 15.77
CA VAL A 97 2.25 3.42 14.64
C VAL A 97 1.46 2.71 13.56
N CYS A 98 0.36 3.34 13.15
CA CYS A 98 -0.36 3.00 11.93
C CYS A 98 0.36 3.65 10.75
N VAL A 99 0.74 2.88 9.75
CA VAL A 99 1.42 3.39 8.57
C VAL A 99 0.54 3.17 7.35
N GLU A 100 0.16 4.27 6.70
CA GLU A 100 -0.47 4.27 5.39
C GLU A 100 0.60 4.15 4.31
N VAL A 101 0.36 3.34 3.27
CA VAL A 101 1.29 3.21 2.13
C VAL A 101 0.65 3.71 0.84
N LYS A 102 1.34 4.63 0.15
CA LYS A 102 0.95 5.12 -1.18
C LYS A 102 1.98 4.71 -2.22
N ALA A 103 1.57 3.86 -3.15
CA ALA A 103 2.42 3.37 -4.23
C ALA A 103 2.02 3.97 -5.59
N GLY A 104 2.99 4.43 -6.37
CA GLY A 104 2.75 5.03 -7.69
C GLY A 104 3.96 4.97 -8.61
N ARG A 105 3.80 5.39 -9.88
CA ARG A 105 4.91 5.46 -10.87
C ARG A 105 5.65 6.80 -10.88
N LEU A 106 5.11 7.78 -10.17
CA LEU A 106 5.73 9.07 -9.91
C LEU A 106 5.71 9.25 -8.40
N PRO A 107 6.78 9.79 -7.79
CA PRO A 107 6.60 10.47 -6.53
C PRO A 107 5.59 11.57 -6.82
N SER A 108 4.62 11.66 -5.96
CA SER A 108 3.67 12.74 -5.80
C SER A 108 4.22 14.10 -6.21
N LEU A 109 4.10 14.47 -7.49
CA LEU A 109 4.38 15.83 -7.94
C LEU A 109 3.39 16.77 -7.21
N PRO A 110 3.81 18.00 -6.88
CA PRO A 110 2.91 19.01 -6.32
C PRO A 110 1.66 19.15 -7.19
N ILE A 111 0.50 19.31 -6.56
CA ILE A 111 -0.76 19.55 -7.25
C ILE A 111 -0.62 20.87 -8.00
N ARG A 112 -0.50 20.87 -9.34
CA ARG A 112 -0.87 22.06 -10.11
C ARG A 112 -2.39 22.12 -10.13
N ARG A 113 -2.99 22.92 -9.25
CA ARG A 113 -4.37 23.38 -9.48
C ARG A 113 -4.31 24.49 -10.51
N GLY A 114 -4.74 24.19 -11.73
CA GLY A 114 -5.22 25.22 -12.64
C GLY A 114 -6.48 25.85 -12.05
N ALA A 115 -6.60 27.16 -12.25
CA ALA A 115 -7.69 28.04 -11.80
C ALA A 115 -7.65 28.43 -10.32
N ASP A 116 -6.67 29.27 -9.95
CA ASP A 116 -6.90 30.45 -9.11
C ASP A 116 -5.88 31.52 -9.53
N ARG A 117 -6.33 32.47 -10.37
CA ARG A 117 -5.58 33.68 -10.71
C ARG A 117 -5.73 34.64 -9.53
N GLY A 118 -4.81 34.61 -8.56
CA GLY A 118 -4.82 35.63 -7.52
C GLY A 118 -4.08 35.27 -6.25
N ALA A 119 -2.74 35.25 -6.32
CA ALA A 119 -1.81 35.70 -5.29
C ALA A 119 -0.44 35.10 -5.64
N ALA A 120 0.50 35.96 -6.00
CA ALA A 120 1.85 35.59 -6.35
C ALA A 120 2.59 35.03 -5.13
N ASP A 121 2.87 33.73 -5.13
CA ASP A 121 4.12 33.21 -4.60
C ASP A 121 5.05 32.91 -5.80
N THR A 122 5.95 33.85 -6.11
CA THR A 122 6.90 33.81 -7.24
C THR A 122 8.02 32.78 -7.05
N SER A 123 7.71 31.64 -6.46
CA SER A 123 8.53 30.44 -6.43
C SER A 123 7.56 29.31 -6.65
N GLY A 124 7.64 28.61 -7.79
CA GLY A 124 6.78 27.47 -8.18
C GLY A 124 6.89 26.24 -7.27
N ASN A 125 6.89 26.48 -5.96
CA ASN A 125 7.17 25.58 -4.88
C ASN A 125 5.90 25.46 -4.04
N LEU A 126 4.84 24.93 -4.66
CA LEU A 126 3.69 24.41 -3.93
C LEU A 126 4.22 23.31 -3.01
N ARG A 127 4.46 23.67 -1.74
CA ARG A 127 5.07 22.79 -0.75
C ARG A 127 4.17 21.58 -0.57
N PHE A 128 4.65 20.42 -1.00
CA PHE A 128 4.01 19.14 -0.81
C PHE A 128 3.68 18.91 0.68
N ARG A 129 2.40 18.67 1.01
CA ARG A 129 1.97 18.30 2.36
C ARG A 129 1.46 16.85 2.36
N PRO A 130 2.11 15.94 3.09
CA PRO A 130 1.65 14.55 3.25
C PRO A 130 0.17 14.42 3.65
N ARG A 131 -0.33 15.37 4.46
CA ARG A 131 -1.75 15.46 4.85
C ARG A 131 -2.70 15.65 3.66
N ASP A 132 -2.31 16.36 2.61
CA ASP A 132 -3.19 16.63 1.47
C ASP A 132 -3.51 15.36 0.66
N ARG A 133 -2.74 14.28 0.88
CA ARG A 133 -2.98 12.95 0.29
C ARG A 133 -3.79 12.00 1.16
N LEU A 134 -3.93 12.33 2.44
CA LEU A 134 -4.62 11.55 3.44
C LEU A 134 -5.78 12.41 3.96
N ASP A 135 -6.98 12.18 3.41
CA ASP A 135 -8.21 12.81 3.88
C ASP A 135 -8.26 12.80 5.43
N HIS A 136 -8.61 13.95 6.02
CA HIS A 136 -8.74 14.12 7.47
C HIS A 136 -9.57 13.01 8.11
N HIS A 137 -10.60 12.50 7.43
CA HIS A 137 -11.38 11.37 7.91
C HIS A 137 -10.58 10.06 7.97
N ARG A 138 -9.68 9.83 7.02
CA ARG A 138 -8.78 8.67 6.99
C ARG A 138 -7.74 8.76 8.09
N ILE A 139 -7.14 9.93 8.30
CA ILE A 139 -6.23 10.17 9.42
C ILE A 139 -6.94 9.91 10.75
N ALA A 140 -8.14 10.45 10.95
CA ALA A 140 -8.91 10.26 12.17
C ALA A 140 -9.29 8.78 12.41
N ARG A 141 -9.66 8.04 11.35
CA ARG A 141 -9.89 6.59 11.43
C ARG A 141 -8.63 5.82 11.84
N GLN A 142 -7.48 6.11 11.22
CA GLN A 142 -6.23 5.43 11.57
C GLN A 142 -5.73 5.80 12.97
N ARG A 143 -5.96 7.03 13.44
CA ARG A 143 -5.71 7.41 14.85
C ARG A 143 -6.53 6.53 15.80
N ARG A 144 -7.84 6.37 15.53
CA ARG A 144 -8.71 5.50 16.34
C ARG A 144 -8.27 4.04 16.30
N ALA A 145 -7.93 3.53 15.12
CA ALA A 145 -7.36 2.20 14.95
C ALA A 145 -6.06 2.01 15.76
N GLY A 146 -5.18 3.01 15.79
CA GLY A 146 -3.94 2.97 16.56
C GLY A 146 -4.17 2.88 18.07
N HIS A 147 -5.10 3.66 18.62
CA HIS A 147 -5.48 3.54 20.04
C HIS A 147 -6.09 2.17 20.36
N TYR A 148 -6.96 1.67 19.48
CA TYR A 148 -7.55 0.35 19.62
C TYR A 148 -6.49 -0.75 19.63
N LEU A 149 -5.57 -0.74 18.66
CA LEU A 149 -4.50 -1.72 18.55
C LEU A 149 -3.51 -1.63 19.72
N ALA A 150 -3.19 -0.43 20.21
CA ALA A 150 -2.38 -0.29 21.41
C ALA A 150 -3.00 -1.03 22.60
N ARG A 151 -4.30 -0.88 22.82
CA ARG A 151 -5.01 -1.58 23.90
C ARG A 151 -5.07 -3.10 23.69
N HIS A 152 -5.41 -3.56 22.48
CA HIS A 152 -5.72 -4.97 22.25
C HIS A 152 -4.52 -5.81 21.82
N LEU A 153 -3.60 -5.27 21.03
CA LEU A 153 -2.42 -5.98 20.54
C LEU A 153 -1.23 -5.85 21.51
N SER A 154 -1.04 -4.66 22.10
CA SER A 154 0.08 -4.41 23.01
C SER A 154 -0.27 -4.46 24.50
N ARG A 155 -1.55 -4.72 24.85
CA ARG A 155 -2.06 -4.66 26.22
C ARG A 155 -1.75 -3.32 26.91
N GLY A 156 -1.79 -2.22 26.14
CA GLY A 156 -1.49 -0.87 26.63
C GLY A 156 0.00 -0.54 26.82
N ARG A 157 0.94 -1.46 26.51
CA ARG A 157 2.38 -1.22 26.68
C ARG A 157 2.97 -0.22 25.67
N LEU A 158 2.30 -0.02 24.54
CA LEU A 158 2.71 0.93 23.51
C LEU A 158 1.70 2.07 23.42
N ALA A 159 2.19 3.30 23.29
CA ALA A 159 1.35 4.47 23.01
C ALA A 159 0.78 4.37 21.59
N GLY A 160 -0.54 4.40 21.46
CA GLY A 160 -1.23 4.37 20.18
C GLY A 160 -1.59 5.76 19.66
N GLY A 161 -2.03 5.82 18.40
CA GLY A 161 -2.62 7.04 17.82
C GLY A 161 -1.71 7.83 16.90
N ARG A 162 -0.43 7.46 16.76
CA ARG A 162 0.45 8.00 15.73
C ARG A 162 0.12 7.38 14.37
N VAL A 163 0.05 8.23 13.34
CA VAL A 163 -0.15 7.82 11.95
C VAL A 163 1.00 8.35 11.10
N ASP A 164 1.65 7.47 10.36
CA ASP A 164 2.72 7.82 9.43
C ASP A 164 2.27 7.54 7.99
N LEU A 165 2.87 8.23 7.02
CA LEU A 165 2.70 7.96 5.60
C LEU A 165 4.02 7.49 4.99
N VAL A 166 4.00 6.39 4.25
CA VAL A 166 5.11 5.96 3.41
C VAL A 166 4.71 6.03 1.95
N GLU A 167 5.47 6.79 1.18
CA GLU A 167 5.30 6.87 -0.27
C GLU A 167 6.34 6.00 -0.96
N VAL A 168 5.90 5.26 -1.98
CA VAL A 168 6.73 4.37 -2.79
C VAL A 168 6.56 4.72 -4.26
N ALA A 169 7.60 5.26 -4.87
CA ALA A 169 7.62 5.64 -6.26
C ALA A 169 8.43 4.64 -7.10
N PHE A 170 7.79 4.02 -8.09
CA PHE A 170 8.39 3.12 -9.06
C PHE A 170 8.81 3.90 -10.31
N LEU A 171 10.08 4.28 -10.36
CA LEU A 171 10.68 5.05 -11.45
C LEU A 171 11.34 4.13 -12.48
N ALA A 172 11.52 4.63 -13.71
CA ALA A 172 12.17 3.89 -14.80
C ALA A 172 11.59 2.47 -14.97
N ARG A 173 10.25 2.38 -15.06
CA ARG A 173 9.49 1.12 -15.05
C ARG A 173 9.86 0.23 -13.85
N GLY A 174 10.01 0.77 -12.65
CA GLY A 174 10.33 -0.01 -11.44
C GLY A 174 11.80 -0.47 -11.29
N ARG A 175 12.69 -0.14 -12.25
CA ARG A 175 14.14 -0.39 -12.10
C ARG A 175 14.73 0.40 -10.93
N ARG A 176 14.20 1.61 -10.71
CA ARG A 176 14.51 2.46 -9.56
C ARG A 176 13.26 2.58 -8.68
N VAL A 177 13.45 2.49 -7.37
CA VAL A 177 12.39 2.75 -6.40
C VAL A 177 12.87 3.80 -5.41
N GLU A 178 12.05 4.82 -5.22
CA GLU A 178 12.25 5.82 -4.17
C GLU A 178 11.20 5.64 -3.09
N LEU A 179 11.62 5.81 -1.84
CA LEU A 179 10.76 5.70 -0.68
C LEU A 179 10.92 6.94 0.21
N ALA A 180 9.81 7.56 0.58
CA ALA A 180 9.77 8.68 1.52
C ALA A 180 8.89 8.32 2.70
N HIS A 181 9.39 8.55 3.92
CA HIS A 181 8.64 8.35 5.15
C HIS A 181 8.33 9.70 5.79
N HIS A 182 7.05 9.94 5.95
CA HIS A 182 6.50 11.14 6.57
C HIS A 182 6.00 10.76 7.97
N PRO A 183 6.79 11.04 9.02
CA PRO A 183 6.41 10.71 10.37
C PRO A 183 5.28 11.64 10.85
N ASP A 184 4.36 11.06 11.61
CA ASP A 184 3.29 11.75 12.32
C ASP A 184 2.52 12.78 11.47
N VAL A 185 1.78 12.28 10.48
CA VAL A 185 0.87 13.12 9.69
C VAL A 185 -0.31 13.65 10.51
N THR A 186 -0.43 13.26 11.79
CA THR A 186 -1.43 13.76 12.72
C THR A 186 -1.02 15.09 13.36
N ALA A 187 0.27 15.42 13.38
CA ALA A 187 0.82 16.71 13.80
C ALA A 187 0.99 17.67 12.59
N PRO A 188 1.06 19.00 12.81
CA PRO A 188 1.40 19.95 11.76
C PRO A 188 2.74 19.56 11.09
N PRO A 189 2.87 19.71 9.76
CA PRO A 189 4.07 19.26 9.05
C PRO A 189 5.31 20.02 9.54
N THR A 190 6.35 19.29 9.93
CA THR A 190 7.62 19.86 10.44
C THR A 190 8.71 19.98 9.37
N GLY A 191 8.46 19.56 8.12
CA GLY A 191 9.42 19.63 7.01
C GLY A 191 9.13 18.61 5.89
N PRO A 192 9.99 18.51 4.85
CA PRO A 192 9.92 17.44 3.86
C PRO A 192 10.17 16.08 4.53
N GLY A 193 9.47 15.03 4.08
CA GLY A 193 9.63 13.67 4.61
C GLY A 193 11.06 13.16 4.60
N THR A 194 11.38 12.27 5.53
CA THR A 194 12.71 11.66 5.60
C THR A 194 12.84 10.60 4.52
N PRO A 195 13.86 10.67 3.65
CA PRO A 195 14.12 9.61 2.69
C PRO A 195 14.37 8.29 3.41
N LEU A 196 13.66 7.23 3.01
CA LEU A 196 14.00 5.89 3.44
C LEU A 196 15.15 5.39 2.56
N ALA A 197 16.18 4.80 3.17
CA ALA A 197 17.32 4.26 2.44
C ALA A 197 16.83 3.37 1.27
N PRO A 198 17.35 3.57 0.04
CA PRO A 198 16.86 2.87 -1.13
C PRO A 198 16.94 1.36 -0.92
N HIS A 199 15.93 0.62 -1.39
CA HIS A 199 15.95 -0.84 -1.36
C HIS A 199 17.03 -1.35 -2.31
N ARG A 200 18.26 -1.58 -1.80
CA ARG A 200 19.40 -2.10 -2.58
C ARG A 200 19.41 -3.62 -2.74
N GLY A 201 18.52 -4.35 -2.06
CA GLY A 201 18.42 -5.81 -2.19
C GLY A 201 17.70 -6.27 -3.48
N PRO A 202 17.88 -7.54 -3.86
CA PRO A 202 17.19 -8.18 -4.98
C PRO A 202 15.65 -8.19 -4.80
#